data_AF-A0A7S3EIY8-F1
#
_entry.id   AF-A0A7S3EIY8-F1
#
_cell.length_a   1.000
_cell.length_b   1.000
_cell.length_c   1.000
_cell.angle_alpha   90.00
_cell.angle_beta   90.00
_cell.angle_gamma   90.00
#
_symmetry.space_group_name_H-M   'P 1'
#
loop_
_entity.id
_entity.type
_entity.pdbx_description
1 polymer ?
#
loop_
_entity_poly.entity_id
_entity_poly.type
_entity_poly.pdbx_seq_one_letter_code
_entity_poly.pdbx_strand_id
1 'polypeptide(L)'
;MVSMNRDRRRAAKEAAATPVKAAVEKPIGGEKNGGKRLVQPKAAYYPADDVKKPLPSRKHIHKPTKLRSSITPGTILILLAGNHRGKRVVFLKQLDTGLLLVTGPYSVNGVPLRKVDQVSDGYTL
;
A
#
# COMPACT_ATOMS: atom_id res chain seq x y z
N MET A 1 -6.87 -26.65 21.63
CA MET A 1 -7.50 -25.65 20.74
C MET A 1 -6.55 -25.04 19.70
N VAL A 2 -5.24 -24.94 19.95
CA VAL A 2 -4.26 -24.32 19.02
C VAL A 2 -3.81 -25.24 17.87
N SER A 3 -3.83 -26.58 18.02
CA SER A 3 -3.43 -27.50 16.93
C SER A 3 -4.44 -27.53 15.77
N MET A 4 -5.75 -27.51 16.07
CA MET A 4 -6.81 -27.48 15.05
C MET A 4 -6.71 -26.31 14.07
N ASN A 5 -6.26 -25.13 14.52
CA ASN A 5 -6.06 -23.96 13.65
C ASN A 5 -4.78 -24.06 12.80
N ARG A 6 -3.81 -24.88 13.21
CA ARG A 6 -2.57 -25.13 12.47
C ARG A 6 -2.82 -26.11 11.32
N ASP A 7 -3.64 -27.13 11.58
CA ASP A 7 -4.06 -28.11 10.58
C ASP A 7 -4.98 -27.48 9.51
N ARG A 8 -5.92 -26.62 9.92
CA ARG A 8 -6.75 -25.82 8.99
C ARG A 8 -5.92 -24.90 8.08
N ARG A 9 -4.84 -24.31 8.60
CA ARG A 9 -3.91 -23.47 7.81
C ARG A 9 -3.04 -24.29 6.86
N ARG A 10 -2.70 -25.52 7.22
CA ARG A 10 -1.93 -26.45 6.38
C ARG A 10 -2.80 -27.00 5.23
N ALA A 11 -4.04 -27.38 5.54
CA ALA A 11 -5.05 -27.76 4.53
C ALA A 11 -5.37 -26.61 3.56
N ALA A 12 -5.48 -25.37 4.07
CA ALA A 12 -5.65 -24.19 3.22
C ALA A 12 -4.42 -23.88 2.34
N LYS A 13 -3.21 -24.30 2.76
CA LYS A 13 -1.96 -24.14 2.00
C LYS A 13 -1.80 -25.22 0.93
N GLU A 14 -2.26 -26.44 1.18
CA GLU A 14 -2.37 -27.51 0.18
C GLU A 14 -3.46 -27.20 -0.87
N ALA A 15 -4.57 -26.58 -0.46
CA ALA A 15 -5.60 -26.08 -1.39
C ALA A 15 -5.13 -24.87 -2.24
N ALA A 16 -4.05 -24.18 -1.83
CA ALA A 16 -3.44 -23.07 -2.56
C ALA A 16 -2.23 -23.48 -3.42
N ALA A 17 -1.94 -24.78 -3.54
CA ALA A 17 -1.13 -25.30 -4.63
C ALA A 17 -1.91 -25.03 -5.92
N THR A 18 -1.44 -24.06 -6.69
CA THR A 18 -2.09 -23.65 -7.93
C THR A 18 -2.18 -24.86 -8.85
N PRO A 19 -3.37 -25.25 -9.34
CA PRO A 19 -3.45 -26.31 -10.34
C PRO A 19 -2.64 -25.84 -11.54
N VAL A 20 -1.66 -26.66 -11.93
CA VAL A 20 -0.85 -26.47 -13.13
C VAL A 20 -1.82 -26.15 -14.27
N LYS A 21 -1.65 -24.95 -14.86
CA LYS A 21 -2.57 -24.32 -15.82
C LYS A 21 -3.22 -25.35 -16.74
N ALA A 22 -4.49 -25.65 -16.48
CA ALA A 22 -5.30 -26.48 -17.35
C ALA A 22 -5.35 -25.86 -18.75
N ALA A 23 -5.41 -26.71 -19.76
CA ALA A 23 -5.32 -26.32 -21.15
C ALA A 23 -6.40 -25.27 -21.51
N VAL A 24 -5.99 -24.21 -22.20
CA VAL A 24 -6.87 -23.10 -22.58
C VAL A 24 -7.40 -23.36 -23.98
N GLU A 25 -8.73 -23.42 -24.13
CA GLU A 25 -9.38 -23.52 -25.44
C GLU A 25 -9.21 -22.21 -26.21
N LYS A 26 -8.55 -22.28 -27.36
CA LYS A 26 -8.43 -21.16 -28.29
C LYS A 26 -9.26 -21.44 -29.54
N PRO A 27 -10.06 -20.49 -30.04
CA PRO A 27 -10.74 -20.65 -31.31
C PRO A 27 -9.73 -20.64 -32.46
N ILE A 28 -9.91 -21.53 -33.43
CA ILE A 28 -9.10 -21.59 -34.66
C ILE A 28 -9.97 -21.13 -35.83
N GLY A 29 -9.45 -20.19 -36.62
CA GLY A 29 -10.14 -19.70 -37.82
C GLY A 29 -10.10 -20.69 -38.99
N GLY A 30 -11.16 -20.69 -39.80
CA GLY A 30 -11.33 -21.49 -41.02
C GLY A 30 -12.50 -22.46 -40.93
N GLU A 31 -13.40 -22.44 -41.92
CA GLU A 31 -14.68 -23.16 -41.93
C GLU A 31 -14.57 -24.69 -41.81
N LYS A 32 -13.40 -25.27 -42.14
CA LYS A 32 -13.17 -26.72 -42.10
C LYS A 32 -12.28 -27.19 -40.93
N ASN A 33 -11.94 -26.31 -39.98
CA ASN A 33 -10.95 -26.57 -38.92
C ASN A 33 -11.54 -26.84 -37.53
N GLY A 34 -12.83 -27.17 -37.41
CA GLY A 34 -13.41 -27.69 -36.15
C GLY A 34 -13.51 -26.69 -34.99
N GLY A 35 -13.30 -25.40 -35.23
CA GLY A 35 -13.69 -24.28 -34.36
C GLY A 35 -12.84 -24.05 -33.11
N LYS A 36 -12.49 -25.07 -32.32
CA LYS A 36 -11.76 -24.91 -31.05
C LYS A 36 -10.62 -25.92 -30.90
N ARG A 37 -9.49 -25.46 -30.38
CA ARG A 37 -8.38 -26.33 -29.98
C ARG A 37 -7.97 -26.08 -28.54
N LEU A 38 -7.86 -27.17 -27.81
CA LEU A 38 -7.33 -27.20 -26.47
C LEU A 38 -5.80 -27.04 -26.54
N VAL A 39 -5.29 -25.86 -26.13
CA VAL A 39 -3.85 -25.55 -26.17
C VAL A 39 -3.30 -25.58 -24.75
N GLN A 40 -2.35 -26.48 -24.50
CA GLN A 40 -1.62 -26.49 -23.25
C GLN A 40 -0.59 -25.35 -23.23
N PRO A 41 -0.68 -24.40 -22.28
CA PRO A 41 0.31 -23.33 -22.17
C PRO A 41 1.61 -23.89 -21.58
N LYS A 42 2.57 -24.27 -22.43
CA LYS A 42 3.92 -24.65 -21.99
C LYS A 42 4.73 -23.38 -21.68
N ALA A 43 5.34 -23.31 -20.50
CA ALA A 43 6.29 -22.24 -20.19
C ALA A 43 7.58 -22.47 -21.02
N ALA A 44 8.00 -21.48 -21.80
CA ALA A 44 9.17 -21.61 -22.68
C ALA A 44 10.52 -21.54 -21.93
N TYR A 45 10.52 -21.07 -20.68
CA TYR A 45 11.72 -20.85 -19.89
C TYR A 45 11.53 -21.37 -18.46
N TYR A 46 12.45 -22.22 -18.03
CA TYR A 46 12.54 -22.75 -16.67
C TYR A 46 13.84 -22.24 -16.06
N PRO A 47 13.81 -21.49 -14.95
CA PRO A 47 15.05 -21.15 -14.24
C PRO A 47 15.68 -22.45 -13.70
N ALA A 48 17.01 -22.51 -13.69
CA ALA A 48 17.74 -23.66 -13.16
C ALA A 48 17.53 -23.82 -11.63
N ASP A 49 17.31 -22.70 -10.94
CA ASP A 49 17.07 -22.64 -9.50
C ASP A 49 15.71 -22.03 -9.18
N ASP A 50 15.04 -22.59 -8.17
CA ASP A 50 13.79 -22.05 -7.63
C ASP A 50 14.07 -20.83 -6.71
N VAL A 51 13.84 -19.62 -7.23
CA VAL A 51 13.90 -18.41 -6.41
C VAL A 51 12.66 -18.34 -5.52
N LYS A 52 12.87 -18.50 -4.21
CA LYS A 52 11.79 -18.40 -3.22
C LYS A 52 11.17 -17.00 -3.24
N LYS A 53 9.88 -16.92 -3.53
CA LYS A 53 9.12 -15.66 -3.43
C LYS A 53 9.12 -15.16 -1.97
N PRO A 54 9.31 -13.85 -1.74
CA PRO A 54 9.23 -13.29 -0.40
C PRO A 54 7.84 -13.56 0.18
N LEU A 55 7.81 -13.96 1.46
CA LEU A 55 6.56 -14.18 2.18
C LEU A 55 5.84 -12.83 2.33
N PRO A 56 4.51 -12.76 2.13
CA PRO A 56 3.76 -11.54 2.38
C PRO A 56 3.90 -11.14 3.84
N SER A 57 4.62 -10.05 4.07
CA SER A 57 4.92 -9.51 5.39
C SER A 57 3.78 -8.59 5.84
N ARG A 58 3.13 -8.91 6.97
CA ARG A 58 2.14 -8.02 7.61
C ARG A 58 2.75 -6.70 8.10
N LYS A 59 4.09 -6.59 8.14
CA LYS A 59 4.79 -5.41 8.67
C LYS A 59 4.80 -4.23 7.70
N HIS A 60 4.53 -4.46 6.41
CA HIS A 60 4.58 -3.41 5.37
C HIS A 60 3.19 -2.89 4.96
N ILE A 61 2.25 -2.85 5.92
CA ILE A 61 0.96 -2.19 5.70
C ILE A 61 1.13 -0.75 6.15
N HIS A 62 1.08 0.20 5.21
CA HIS A 62 1.06 1.63 5.52
C HIS A 62 -0.22 1.94 6.30
N LYS A 63 -0.12 1.96 7.62
CA LYS A 63 -1.21 2.38 8.49
C LYS A 63 -1.14 3.91 8.63
N PRO A 64 -2.24 4.63 8.42
CA PRO A 64 -2.25 6.06 8.68
C PRO A 64 -1.89 6.33 10.14
N THR A 65 -1.11 7.37 10.36
CA THR A 65 -0.69 7.83 11.69
C THR A 65 -1.91 8.29 12.48
N LYS A 66 -1.92 7.99 13.79
CA LYS A 66 -3.00 8.45 14.68
C LYS A 66 -2.79 9.91 15.04
N LEU A 67 -3.80 10.74 14.78
CA LEU A 67 -3.78 12.13 15.23
C LEU A 67 -3.75 12.24 16.75
N ARG A 68 -2.99 13.21 17.24
CA ARG A 68 -3.01 13.65 18.64
C ARG A 68 -4.27 14.49 18.86
N SER A 69 -4.86 14.38 20.04
CA SER A 69 -6.09 15.12 20.40
C SER A 69 -5.92 16.63 20.36
N SER A 70 -4.71 17.15 20.56
CA SER A 70 -4.41 18.59 20.52
C SER A 70 -4.36 19.17 19.11
N ILE A 71 -4.33 18.32 18.07
CA ILE A 71 -4.23 18.76 16.68
C ILE A 71 -5.62 18.74 16.08
N THR A 72 -6.33 19.85 16.21
CA THR A 72 -7.66 20.04 15.60
C THR A 72 -7.56 20.99 14.40
N PRO A 73 -8.41 20.83 13.37
CA PRO A 73 -8.48 21.77 12.25
C PRO A 73 -8.57 23.22 12.74
N GLY A 74 -7.70 24.09 12.25
CA GLY A 74 -7.58 25.49 12.68
C GLY A 74 -6.56 25.74 13.79
N THR A 75 -6.00 24.70 14.41
CA THR A 75 -4.94 24.86 15.42
C THR A 75 -3.65 25.39 14.78
N ILE A 76 -2.92 26.22 15.52
CA ILE A 76 -1.61 26.74 15.11
C ILE A 76 -0.53 25.74 15.52
N LEU A 77 0.28 25.33 14.55
CA LEU A 77 1.44 24.47 14.72
C LEU A 77 2.73 25.27 14.54
N ILE A 78 3.79 24.86 15.23
CA ILE A 78 5.15 25.36 15.01
C ILE A 78 5.95 24.27 14.30
N LEU A 79 6.39 24.56 13.07
CA LEU A 79 7.29 23.68 12.33
C LEU A 79 8.67 23.70 12.98
N LEU A 80 9.27 22.54 13.23
CA LEU A 80 10.59 22.45 13.87
C LEU A 80 11.64 21.94 12.90
N ALA A 81 11.22 21.27 11.82
CA ALA A 81 12.10 20.76 10.78
C ALA A 81 11.84 21.43 9.41
N GLY A 82 12.79 21.26 8.48
CA GLY A 82 12.69 21.76 7.10
C GLY A 82 13.07 23.22 6.88
N ASN A 83 12.52 23.84 5.82
CA ASN A 83 12.86 25.21 5.43
C ASN A 83 12.02 26.27 6.17
N HIS A 84 10.91 25.87 6.78
CA HIS A 84 9.95 26.76 7.43
C HIS A 84 9.99 26.64 8.96
N ARG A 85 11.14 26.22 9.51
CA ARG A 85 11.34 26.06 10.95
C ARG A 85 11.08 27.35 11.72
N GLY A 86 10.48 27.21 12.90
CA GLY A 86 10.11 28.31 13.79
C GLY A 86 8.90 29.13 13.32
N LYS A 87 8.32 28.83 12.15
CA LYS A 87 7.14 29.54 11.65
C LYS A 87 5.87 28.95 12.25
N ARG A 88 4.91 29.85 12.51
CA ARG A 88 3.55 29.51 12.94
C ARG A 88 2.68 29.22 11.71
N VAL A 89 2.01 28.08 11.70
CA VAL A 89 1.31 27.56 10.52
C VAL A 89 -0.04 26.98 10.95
N VAL A 90 -1.08 27.11 10.14
CA VAL A 90 -2.44 26.67 10.46
C VAL A 90 -2.67 25.26 9.94
N PHE A 91 -3.09 24.34 10.81
CA PHE A 91 -3.46 22.99 10.42
C PHE A 91 -4.84 22.95 9.76
N LEU A 92 -4.97 22.26 8.63
CA LEU A 92 -6.23 22.13 7.91
C LEU A 92 -6.88 20.77 8.16
N LYS A 93 -6.24 19.70 7.70
CA LYS A 93 -6.74 18.33 7.82
C LYS A 93 -5.61 17.32 7.72
N GLN A 94 -5.87 16.10 8.17
CA GLN A 94 -5.00 14.97 7.87
C GLN A 94 -5.35 14.40 6.48
N LEU A 95 -4.33 14.01 5.73
CA LEU A 95 -4.48 13.34 4.44
C LEU A 95 -4.60 11.84 4.62
N ASP A 96 -5.09 11.14 3.59
CA ASP A 96 -5.22 9.67 3.60
C ASP A 96 -3.87 8.96 3.76
N THR A 97 -2.78 9.64 3.43
CA THR A 97 -1.41 9.17 3.65
C THR A 97 -0.97 9.23 5.12
N GLY A 98 -1.75 9.86 6.01
CA GLY A 98 -1.43 10.10 7.41
C GLY A 98 -0.72 11.45 7.68
N LEU A 99 -0.30 12.16 6.64
CA LEU A 99 0.41 13.43 6.77
C LEU A 99 -0.54 14.58 7.10
N LEU A 100 -0.03 15.61 7.78
CA LEU A 100 -0.76 16.82 8.08
C LEU A 100 -0.70 17.76 6.87
N LEU A 101 -1.86 18.23 6.42
CA LEU A 101 -1.95 19.35 5.50
C LEU A 101 -1.95 20.63 6.32
N VAL A 102 -0.94 21.45 6.09
CA VAL A 102 -0.72 22.69 6.83
C VAL A 102 -0.58 23.85 5.85
N THR A 103 -1.08 25.02 6.22
CA THR A 103 -0.92 26.25 5.45
C THR A 103 -0.51 27.39 6.37
N GLY A 104 0.53 28.11 6.02
CA GLY A 104 0.69 29.46 6.54
C GLY A 104 -0.06 30.36 5.58
N PRO A 105 -0.82 31.36 6.02
CA PRO A 105 -1.27 32.40 5.10
C PRO A 105 -0.03 32.95 4.37
N TYR A 106 0.08 32.70 3.07
CA TYR A 106 1.33 32.91 2.32
C TYR A 106 1.78 34.38 2.38
N SER A 107 0.81 35.29 2.40
CA SER A 107 1.00 36.73 2.58
C SER A 107 1.68 37.12 3.90
N VAL A 108 1.50 36.33 4.97
CA VAL A 108 2.00 36.67 6.31
C VAL A 108 3.31 35.93 6.59
N ASN A 109 3.34 34.61 6.36
CA ASN A 109 4.43 33.75 6.82
C ASN A 109 5.28 33.16 5.68
N GLY A 110 4.86 33.31 4.42
CA GLY A 110 5.57 32.74 3.26
C GLY A 110 5.64 31.21 3.25
N VAL A 111 4.74 30.54 3.97
CA VAL A 111 4.62 29.08 3.99
C VAL A 111 3.46 28.68 3.08
N PRO A 112 3.70 28.00 1.95
CA PRO A 112 2.61 27.54 1.07
C PRO A 112 1.86 26.35 1.69
N LEU A 113 0.82 25.89 1.00
CA LEU A 113 0.20 24.59 1.29
C LEU A 113 1.26 23.48 1.23
N ARG A 114 1.52 22.83 2.36
CA ARG A 114 2.58 21.83 2.50
C ARG A 114 2.09 20.62 3.30
N LYS A 115 2.59 19.44 2.91
CA LYS A 115 2.42 18.19 3.67
C LYS A 115 3.54 18.06 4.67
N VAL A 116 3.21 17.75 5.92
CA VAL A 116 4.15 17.73 7.04
C VAL A 116 3.88 16.52 7.93
N ASP A 117 4.94 15.94 8.51
CA ASP A 117 4.86 14.84 9.46
C ASP A 117 4.46 15.32 10.87
N GLN A 118 3.77 14.47 11.61
CA GLN A 118 3.25 14.82 12.94
C GLN A 118 4.35 14.86 14.03
N VAL A 119 5.40 14.07 13.89
CA VAL A 119 6.44 13.88 14.92
C VAL A 119 7.43 15.02 14.94
N SER A 120 7.82 15.53 13.76
CA SER A 120 8.86 16.53 13.60
C SER A 120 8.34 17.97 13.79
N ASP A 121 7.03 18.20 13.76
CA ASP A 121 6.51 19.55 13.50
C ASP A 121 5.25 19.91 14.33
N GLY A 122 5.02 19.17 15.42
CA GLY A 122 3.76 19.20 16.18
C GLY A 122 3.88 19.63 17.64
N TYR A 123 4.55 20.75 17.95
CA TYR A 123 4.34 21.43 19.23
C TYR A 123 3.20 22.47 19.07
N THR A 124 2.16 22.31 19.88
CA THR A 124 1.02 23.23 20.03
C THR A 124 1.33 24.26 21.12
N LEU A 125 0.99 25.53 20.88
CA LEU A 125 0.89 26.58 21.89
C LEU A 125 -0.55 26.73 22.37
#